data_AF-A0A2M8QXL0-F1
#
_entry.id   AF-A0A2M8QXL0-F1
#
_cell.length_a   1.000
_cell.length_b   1.000
_cell.length_c   1.000
_cell.angle_alpha   90.00
_cell.angle_beta   90.00
_cell.angle_gamma   90.00
#
_symmetry.space_group_name_H-M   'P 1'
#
loop_
_entity.id
_entity.type
_entity.pdbx_description
1 polymer ?
#
loop_
_entity_poly.entity_id
_entity_poly.type
_entity_poly.pdbx_seq_one_letter_code
_entity_poly.pdbx_strand_id
1 'polypeptide(L)'
;MSKPRDDRQKDLLLPALDQIIDMGHPLVRLAALIDWTFLDERFSSVCQTGSGQPGLPTRLVAGLFILKHMHNLSDEVLCARWIENPYYQYFCGELSFCHRLPFDRSSMTRWRQGLGEEQLVALVQESLSAAHKTGAIGPKDLERVVVDTTVQPKAVAHPTDARLMHRAIVKLVGLAKRNRVPLRQSYLHLAKRAAIMVGRYSHAHQFKRARRQLKFLRTRLGRIIRDIRRKIDGDTVLEARFGPLLGLAQQVRSQDQHQRGPKVYALHAPEVECIGKGKARAPYEFGCKVSIATPVTSPKGGQFVLHAKALHGNPFDGHTLGPVIADLEKLTGVEARRIHVDKGYRGHNYPHRFRVWISGQVRRVTASIRREMKRRAAVEPVIGHVKAEHRMERNYLKGRVGDRINAVLASAGYNFGLLLRWLAELLRDIIRAFIEIVPASSAQAMF
;
A
#
# COMPACT_ATOMS: atom_id res chain seq x y z
N MET A 1 17.96 -28.22 -3.97
CA MET A 1 18.97 -27.52 -3.14
C MET A 1 19.82 -26.65 -4.06
N SER A 2 19.44 -25.39 -4.28
CA SER A 2 20.29 -24.45 -4.99
C SER A 2 21.31 -23.92 -3.99
N LYS A 3 22.59 -24.25 -4.19
CA LYS A 3 23.67 -23.53 -3.50
C LYS A 3 23.50 -22.04 -3.83
N PRO A 4 23.56 -21.13 -2.84
CA PRO A 4 23.71 -19.71 -3.16
C PRO A 4 24.94 -19.60 -4.05
N ARG A 5 24.85 -18.78 -5.10
CA ARG A 5 26.04 -18.39 -5.87
C ARG A 5 27.06 -17.89 -4.86
N ASP A 6 28.12 -18.65 -4.69
CA ASP A 6 29.31 -18.15 -4.04
C ASP A 6 30.03 -17.25 -5.05
N ASP A 7 29.38 -16.16 -5.45
CA ASP A 7 29.96 -15.09 -6.26
C ASP A 7 30.85 -14.21 -5.36
N ARG A 8 31.59 -14.82 -4.41
CA ARG A 8 32.65 -14.18 -3.60
C ARG A 8 33.84 -13.72 -4.44
N GLN A 9 33.71 -13.68 -5.77
CA GLN A 9 34.66 -12.92 -6.57
C GLN A 9 34.26 -11.45 -6.43
N LYS A 10 34.88 -10.76 -5.45
CA LYS A 10 35.05 -9.32 -5.53
C LYS A 10 35.44 -9.04 -6.97
N ASP A 11 34.66 -8.24 -7.68
CA ASP A 11 35.12 -7.78 -8.98
C ASP A 11 36.41 -7.03 -8.69
N LEU A 12 37.56 -7.64 -9.02
CA LEU A 12 38.87 -7.22 -8.50
C LEU A 12 39.20 -5.77 -8.87
N LEU A 13 38.46 -5.25 -9.84
CA LEU A 13 38.61 -3.94 -10.44
C LEU A 13 37.59 -2.91 -9.91
N LEU A 14 36.57 -3.31 -9.15
CA LEU A 14 35.56 -2.41 -8.59
C LEU A 14 35.73 -2.26 -7.07
N PRO A 15 35.58 -1.03 -6.52
CA PRO A 15 35.62 -0.81 -5.08
C PRO A 15 34.56 -1.65 -4.35
N ALA A 16 35.01 -2.41 -3.34
CA ALA A 16 34.13 -3.20 -2.49
C ALA A 16 33.30 -2.28 -1.58
N LEU A 17 32.00 -2.54 -1.48
CA LEU A 17 31.08 -1.65 -0.77
C LEU A 17 31.39 -1.56 0.73
N ASP A 18 31.83 -2.67 1.34
CA ASP A 18 32.23 -2.76 2.75
C ASP A 18 33.46 -1.89 3.10
N GLN A 19 34.22 -1.46 2.09
CA GLN A 19 35.36 -0.54 2.24
C GLN A 19 34.98 0.93 2.03
N ILE A 20 33.80 1.21 1.45
CA ILE A 20 33.33 2.56 1.13
C ILE A 20 32.33 3.07 2.17
N ILE A 21 31.51 2.17 2.70
CA ILE A 21 30.39 2.52 3.58
C ILE A 21 30.76 2.36 5.05
N ASP A 22 30.10 3.14 5.91
CA ASP A 22 30.18 2.94 7.35
C ASP A 22 29.39 1.67 7.75
N MET A 23 30.10 0.66 8.26
CA MET A 23 29.51 -0.59 8.73
C MET A 23 28.65 -0.42 9.99
N GLY A 24 28.83 0.69 10.71
CA GLY A 24 27.97 1.12 11.81
C GLY A 24 26.65 1.77 11.37
N HIS A 25 26.50 2.10 10.08
CA HIS A 25 25.32 2.78 9.57
C HIS A 25 24.04 1.96 9.83
N PRO A 26 22.93 2.59 10.29
CA PRO A 26 21.71 1.86 10.66
C PRO A 26 21.16 0.95 9.56
N LEU A 27 21.28 1.33 8.29
CA LEU A 27 20.82 0.51 7.15
C LEU A 27 21.67 -0.75 6.97
N VAL A 28 22.98 -0.68 7.23
CA VAL A 28 23.88 -1.84 7.18
C VAL A 28 23.56 -2.80 8.32
N ARG A 29 23.33 -2.27 9.53
CA ARG A 29 22.91 -3.05 10.70
C ARG A 29 21.56 -3.71 10.48
N LEU A 30 20.61 -2.99 9.85
CA LEU A 30 19.32 -3.54 9.47
C LEU A 30 19.48 -4.68 8.45
N ALA A 31 20.34 -4.52 7.44
CA ALA A 31 20.61 -5.60 6.48
C ALA A 31 21.17 -6.86 7.14
N ALA A 32 21.99 -6.72 8.19
CA ALA A 32 22.52 -7.86 8.94
C ALA A 32 21.47 -8.54 9.85
N LEU A 33 20.44 -7.80 10.26
CA LEU A 33 19.38 -8.29 11.15
C LEU A 33 18.29 -9.09 10.41
N ILE A 34 18.03 -8.73 9.15
CA ILE A 34 17.00 -9.35 8.30
C ILE A 34 17.40 -10.79 7.97
N ASP A 35 16.47 -11.72 8.18
CA ASP A 35 16.58 -13.10 7.73
C ASP A 35 16.30 -13.21 6.22
N TRP A 36 17.36 -13.07 5.42
CA TRP A 36 17.25 -13.17 3.96
C TRP A 36 16.94 -14.59 3.48
N THR A 37 17.29 -15.62 4.25
CA THR A 37 16.97 -17.02 3.94
C THR A 37 15.47 -17.28 4.03
N PHE A 38 14.81 -16.78 5.07
CA PHE A 38 13.35 -16.82 5.19
C PHE A 38 12.65 -16.12 4.03
N LEU A 39 13.16 -14.95 3.62
CA LEU A 39 12.59 -14.23 2.48
C LEU A 39 12.82 -14.98 1.16
N ASP A 40 13.98 -15.63 0.98
CA ASP A 40 14.29 -16.42 -0.22
C ASP A 40 13.32 -17.58 -0.43
N GLU A 41 12.99 -18.31 0.63
CA GLU A 41 11.99 -19.37 0.59
C GLU A 41 10.62 -18.85 0.13
N ARG A 42 10.21 -17.69 0.68
CA ARG A 42 8.91 -17.07 0.38
C ARG A 42 8.84 -16.44 -1.00
N PHE A 43 9.96 -15.90 -1.51
CA PHE A 43 10.03 -15.17 -2.77
C PHE A 43 10.52 -16.03 -3.94
N SER A 44 10.76 -17.31 -3.68
CA SER A 44 11.24 -18.31 -4.64
C SER A 44 10.44 -18.30 -5.96
N SER A 45 9.14 -18.02 -5.93
CA SER A 45 8.30 -17.96 -7.14
C SER A 45 8.74 -16.93 -8.19
N VAL A 46 9.40 -15.84 -7.79
CA VAL A 46 9.85 -14.76 -8.68
C VAL A 46 11.35 -14.81 -8.93
N CYS A 47 12.11 -15.36 -7.98
CA CYS A 47 13.57 -15.41 -8.04
C CYS A 47 14.11 -16.74 -8.59
N GLN A 48 13.24 -17.73 -8.86
CA GLN A 48 13.63 -18.99 -9.48
C GLN A 48 14.12 -18.80 -10.93
N THR A 49 15.17 -19.55 -11.25
CA THR A 49 15.81 -19.53 -12.57
C THR A 49 15.00 -20.40 -13.54
N GLY A 50 14.35 -19.78 -14.53
CA GLY A 50 13.81 -20.49 -15.68
C GLY A 50 14.88 -20.79 -16.74
N SER A 51 14.50 -21.42 -17.85
CA SER A 51 15.36 -21.53 -19.04
C SER A 51 15.55 -20.14 -19.69
N GLY A 52 16.50 -19.36 -19.17
CA GLY A 52 16.76 -17.99 -19.59
C GLY A 52 17.77 -17.26 -18.69
N GLN A 53 17.69 -15.93 -18.65
CA GLN A 53 18.52 -15.09 -17.79
C GLN A 53 18.38 -15.50 -16.31
N PRO A 54 19.47 -15.64 -15.54
CA PRO A 54 19.41 -16.07 -14.15
C PRO A 54 18.48 -15.18 -13.32
N GLY A 55 17.73 -15.80 -12.41
CA GLY A 55 16.85 -15.09 -11.49
C GLY A 55 17.65 -14.09 -10.66
N LEU A 56 17.10 -12.89 -10.47
CA LEU A 56 17.75 -11.88 -9.64
C LEU A 56 17.69 -12.27 -8.16
N PRO A 57 18.68 -11.88 -7.33
CA PRO A 57 18.71 -12.24 -5.92
C PRO A 57 17.46 -11.75 -5.16
N THR A 58 16.91 -12.59 -4.28
CA THR A 58 15.77 -12.21 -3.43
C THR A 58 16.07 -10.96 -2.60
N ARG A 59 17.30 -10.86 -2.09
CA ARG A 59 17.76 -9.70 -1.31
C ARG A 59 17.65 -8.39 -2.08
N LEU A 60 17.90 -8.40 -3.40
CA LEU A 60 17.73 -7.23 -4.25
C LEU A 60 16.25 -6.85 -4.34
N VAL A 61 15.38 -7.81 -4.67
CA VAL A 61 13.94 -7.58 -4.85
C VAL A 61 13.27 -7.10 -3.56
N ALA A 62 13.47 -7.83 -2.46
CA ALA A 62 12.94 -7.47 -1.15
C ALA A 62 13.52 -6.13 -0.67
N GLY A 63 14.83 -5.94 -0.82
CA GLY A 63 15.51 -4.70 -0.42
C GLY A 63 14.94 -3.47 -1.13
N LEU A 64 14.68 -3.57 -2.43
CA LEU A 64 14.07 -2.48 -3.21
C LEU A 64 12.64 -2.15 -2.72
N PHE A 65 11.82 -3.16 -2.38
CA PHE A 65 10.48 -2.90 -1.85
C PHE A 65 10.52 -2.24 -0.47
N ILE A 66 11.42 -2.69 0.41
CA ILE A 66 11.63 -2.08 1.73
C ILE A 66 12.04 -0.61 1.54
N LEU A 67 13.11 -0.34 0.78
CA LEU A 67 13.63 1.02 0.55
C LEU A 67 12.58 1.94 -0.07
N LYS A 68 11.83 1.44 -1.05
CA LYS A 68 10.75 2.19 -1.70
C LYS A 68 9.74 2.72 -0.69
N HIS A 69 9.20 1.82 0.13
CA HIS A 69 8.09 2.16 1.02
C HIS A 69 8.58 2.85 2.28
N MET A 70 9.79 2.53 2.77
CA MET A 70 10.42 3.21 3.90
C MET A 70 10.70 4.70 3.60
N HIS A 71 11.06 5.05 2.36
CA HIS A 71 11.39 6.42 1.95
C HIS A 71 10.35 7.10 1.05
N ASN A 72 9.14 6.55 0.93
CA ASN A 72 8.04 7.10 0.12
C ASN A 72 8.33 7.29 -1.39
N LEU A 73 9.20 6.47 -1.98
CA LEU A 73 9.71 6.70 -3.34
C LEU A 73 8.79 6.14 -4.45
N SER A 74 8.90 6.72 -5.66
CA SER A 74 8.41 6.06 -6.87
C SER A 74 9.40 4.98 -7.32
N ASP A 75 8.99 4.10 -8.24
CA ASP A 75 9.93 3.09 -8.78
C ASP A 75 11.10 3.76 -9.51
N GLU A 76 10.82 4.83 -10.27
CA GLU A 76 11.83 5.57 -11.04
C GLU A 76 12.84 6.29 -10.14
N VAL A 77 12.36 6.96 -9.10
CA VAL A 77 13.21 7.67 -8.14
C VAL A 77 14.04 6.68 -7.33
N LEU A 78 13.47 5.54 -6.92
CA LEU A 78 14.23 4.49 -6.27
C LEU A 78 15.36 3.99 -7.17
N CYS A 79 15.07 3.68 -8.43
CA CYS A 79 16.07 3.17 -9.36
C CYS A 79 17.21 4.19 -9.57
N ALA A 80 16.90 5.49 -9.68
CA ALA A 80 17.92 6.53 -9.77
C ALA A 80 18.77 6.62 -8.49
N ARG A 81 18.12 6.67 -7.32
CA ARG A 81 18.84 6.71 -6.02
C ARG A 81 19.67 5.47 -5.76
N TRP A 82 19.24 4.31 -6.22
CA TRP A 82 19.98 3.06 -6.06
C TRP A 82 21.32 3.09 -6.82
N ILE A 83 21.36 3.67 -8.02
CA ILE A 83 22.61 3.84 -8.78
C ILE A 83 23.57 4.78 -8.04
N GLU A 84 23.05 5.82 -7.41
CA GLU A 84 23.86 6.87 -6.78
C GLU A 84 24.30 6.53 -5.34
N ASN A 85 23.63 5.58 -4.67
CA ASN A 85 23.78 5.37 -3.23
C ASN A 85 24.39 3.99 -2.88
N PRO A 86 25.65 3.93 -2.39
CA PRO A 86 26.31 2.67 -2.05
C PRO A 86 25.61 1.92 -0.90
N TYR A 87 24.96 2.62 0.04
CA TYR A 87 24.21 1.98 1.12
C TYR A 87 22.97 1.24 0.60
N TYR A 88 22.32 1.74 -0.45
CA TYR A 88 21.16 1.07 -1.05
C TYR A 88 21.57 -0.20 -1.79
N GLN A 89 22.70 -0.15 -2.51
CA GLN A 89 23.26 -1.31 -3.20
C GLN A 89 23.68 -2.39 -2.21
N TYR A 90 24.40 -2.01 -1.15
CA TYR A 90 24.77 -2.94 -0.07
C TYR A 90 23.54 -3.54 0.61
N PHE A 91 22.52 -2.73 0.92
CA PHE A 91 21.28 -3.23 1.52
C PHE A 91 20.62 -4.30 0.62
N CYS A 92 20.59 -4.04 -0.68
CA CYS A 92 20.10 -4.96 -1.71
C CYS A 92 21.01 -6.17 -2.00
N GLY A 93 22.20 -6.26 -1.39
CA GLY A 93 23.07 -7.43 -1.49
C GLY A 93 24.17 -7.36 -2.53
N GLU A 94 24.41 -6.19 -3.14
CA GLU A 94 25.58 -5.99 -3.99
C GLU A 94 26.86 -6.01 -3.14
N LEU A 95 27.95 -6.51 -3.72
CA LEU A 95 29.28 -6.57 -3.07
C LEU A 95 30.18 -5.41 -3.48
N SER A 96 30.07 -4.97 -4.73
CA SER A 96 30.84 -3.87 -5.31
C SER A 96 29.91 -2.77 -5.81
N PHE A 97 30.41 -1.54 -5.90
CA PHE A 97 29.60 -0.41 -6.35
C PHE A 97 29.26 -0.52 -7.86
N CYS A 98 27.97 -0.48 -8.17
CA CYS A 98 27.40 -0.63 -9.50
C CYS A 98 26.95 0.72 -10.07
N HIS A 99 27.46 1.09 -11.23
CA HIS A 99 27.06 2.31 -11.95
C HIS A 99 25.83 2.13 -12.88
N ARG A 100 25.29 0.90 -12.97
CA ARG A 100 24.17 0.54 -13.83
C ARG A 100 23.19 -0.36 -13.08
N LEU A 101 21.91 -0.31 -13.45
CA LEU A 101 20.89 -1.18 -12.88
C LEU A 101 21.06 -2.61 -13.41
N PRO A 102 20.99 -3.65 -12.56
CA PRO A 102 21.05 -5.03 -13.00
C PRO A 102 19.72 -5.54 -13.60
N PHE A 103 18.68 -4.69 -13.63
CA PHE A 103 17.34 -5.04 -14.11
C PHE A 103 16.69 -3.88 -14.85
N ASP A 104 15.71 -4.18 -15.71
CA ASP A 104 14.85 -3.17 -16.31
C ASP A 104 13.83 -2.62 -15.28
N ARG A 105 13.56 -1.32 -15.30
CA ARG A 105 12.67 -0.64 -14.34
C ARG A 105 11.27 -1.25 -14.28
N SER A 106 10.76 -1.80 -15.39
CA SER A 106 9.43 -2.45 -15.42
C SER A 106 9.37 -3.75 -14.59
N SER A 107 10.52 -4.34 -14.27
CA SER A 107 10.64 -5.58 -13.49
C SER A 107 10.01 -5.45 -12.10
N MET A 108 10.09 -4.30 -11.45
CA MET A 108 9.44 -4.06 -10.16
C MET A 108 7.92 -4.30 -10.21
N THR A 109 7.28 -3.97 -11.33
CA THR A 109 5.84 -4.23 -11.50
C THR A 109 5.56 -5.71 -11.68
N ARG A 110 6.40 -6.42 -12.45
CA ARG A 110 6.28 -7.87 -12.66
C ARG A 110 6.50 -8.64 -11.35
N TRP A 111 7.50 -8.28 -10.56
CA TRP A 111 7.78 -8.91 -9.27
C TRP A 111 6.63 -8.73 -8.28
N ARG A 112 6.07 -7.52 -8.15
CA ARG A 112 4.89 -7.30 -7.30
C ARG A 112 3.71 -8.19 -7.72
N GLN A 113 3.46 -8.29 -9.03
CA GLN A 113 2.38 -9.12 -9.56
C GLN A 113 2.63 -10.62 -9.35
N GLY A 114 3.88 -11.07 -9.49
CA GLY A 114 4.27 -12.46 -9.29
C GLY A 114 4.21 -12.90 -7.83
N LEU A 115 4.70 -12.07 -6.90
CA LEU A 115 4.70 -12.38 -5.46
C LEU A 115 3.28 -12.32 -4.86
N GLY A 116 2.48 -11.33 -5.27
CA GLY A 116 1.14 -11.12 -4.73
C GLY A 116 1.13 -10.69 -3.25
N GLU A 117 -0.06 -10.65 -2.64
CA GLU A 117 -0.22 -10.29 -1.22
C GLU A 117 0.42 -11.32 -0.29
N GLU A 118 0.16 -12.61 -0.56
CA GLU A 118 0.51 -13.71 0.35
C GLU A 118 2.00 -13.81 0.62
N GLN A 119 2.84 -13.64 -0.41
CA GLN A 119 4.30 -13.69 -0.23
C GLN A 119 4.84 -12.37 0.32
N LEU A 120 4.27 -11.22 -0.08
CA LEU A 120 4.73 -9.91 0.40
C LEU A 120 4.43 -9.66 1.88
N VAL A 121 3.43 -10.35 2.45
CA VAL A 121 3.17 -10.34 3.91
C VAL A 121 4.38 -10.82 4.71
N ALA A 122 5.27 -11.63 4.12
CA ALA A 122 6.51 -12.05 4.75
C ALA A 122 7.41 -10.86 5.13
N LEU A 123 7.34 -9.72 4.44
CA LEU A 123 8.10 -8.51 4.81
C LEU A 123 7.58 -7.90 6.12
N VAL A 124 6.27 -7.93 6.36
CA VAL A 124 5.69 -7.50 7.64
C VAL A 124 6.11 -8.48 8.73
N GLN A 125 6.02 -9.79 8.48
CA GLN A 125 6.45 -10.81 9.42
C GLN A 125 7.93 -10.66 9.81
N GLU A 126 8.81 -10.46 8.82
CA GLU A 126 10.24 -10.29 9.07
C GLU A 126 10.54 -9.00 9.82
N SER A 127 9.82 -7.91 9.53
CA SER A 127 9.95 -6.67 10.32
C SER A 127 9.59 -6.85 11.80
N LEU A 128 8.59 -7.69 12.11
CA LEU A 128 8.20 -7.98 13.49
C LEU A 128 9.18 -8.95 14.17
N SER A 129 9.68 -9.94 13.43
CA SER A 129 10.74 -10.85 13.87
C SER A 129 12.02 -10.07 14.24
N ALA A 130 12.48 -9.19 13.37
CA ALA A 130 13.60 -8.28 13.61
C ALA A 130 13.35 -7.38 14.83
N ALA A 131 12.16 -6.79 14.96
CA ALA A 131 11.79 -5.97 16.11
C ALA A 131 11.83 -6.77 17.43
N HIS A 132 11.41 -8.03 17.40
CA HIS A 132 11.44 -8.89 18.57
C HIS A 132 12.88 -9.25 18.97
N LYS A 133 13.72 -9.63 18.01
CA LYS A 133 15.15 -9.94 18.21
C LYS A 133 15.91 -8.77 18.84
N THR A 134 15.58 -7.52 18.47
CA THR A 134 16.23 -6.32 19.02
C THR A 134 15.56 -5.75 20.27
N GLY A 135 14.55 -6.43 20.83
CA GLY A 135 13.81 -5.96 22.01
C GLY A 135 12.94 -4.71 21.77
N ALA A 136 12.68 -4.35 20.51
CA ALA A 136 11.81 -3.24 20.13
C ALA A 136 10.34 -3.53 20.44
N ILE A 137 9.93 -4.80 20.31
CA ILE A 137 8.59 -5.30 20.63
C ILE A 137 8.66 -6.59 21.47
N GLY A 138 7.81 -6.68 22.49
CA GLY A 138 7.69 -7.86 23.35
C GLY A 138 6.44 -8.70 23.07
N PRO A 139 6.36 -9.95 23.55
CA PRO A 139 5.20 -10.83 23.34
C PRO A 139 3.88 -10.23 23.86
N LYS A 140 3.94 -9.49 24.98
CA LYS A 140 2.77 -8.80 25.57
C LYS A 140 2.16 -7.76 24.64
N ASP A 141 2.95 -7.20 23.73
CA ASP A 141 2.50 -6.20 22.76
C ASP A 141 1.71 -6.85 21.61
N LEU A 142 1.97 -8.13 21.33
CA LEU A 142 1.26 -8.94 20.33
C LEU A 142 -0.06 -9.52 20.85
N GLU A 143 -0.16 -9.77 22.17
CA GLU A 143 -1.38 -10.28 22.81
C GLU A 143 -2.50 -9.21 22.91
N ARG A 144 -2.15 -7.92 22.84
CA ARG A 144 -3.08 -6.79 23.08
C ARG A 144 -3.08 -5.85 21.90
N VAL A 145 -4.11 -5.96 21.08
CA VAL A 145 -4.14 -5.33 19.75
C VAL A 145 -5.30 -4.37 19.58
N VAL A 146 -5.04 -3.29 18.85
CA VAL A 146 -6.04 -2.38 18.31
C VAL A 146 -6.29 -2.80 16.87
N VAL A 147 -7.55 -2.95 16.47
CA VAL A 147 -7.92 -3.09 15.06
C VAL A 147 -8.76 -1.90 14.66
N ASP A 148 -8.34 -1.21 13.61
CA ASP A 148 -9.07 -0.09 13.03
C ASP A 148 -9.19 -0.22 11.52
N THR A 149 -10.23 0.39 10.96
CA THR A 149 -10.40 0.46 9.50
C THR A 149 -10.04 1.84 8.98
N THR A 150 -9.22 1.84 7.93
CA THR A 150 -8.96 3.03 7.14
C THR A 150 -9.32 2.84 5.69
N VAL A 151 -9.18 3.90 4.91
CA VAL A 151 -9.36 3.85 3.45
C VAL A 151 -7.99 4.08 2.86
N GLN A 152 -7.56 3.21 1.95
CA GLN A 152 -6.43 3.45 1.07
C GLN A 152 -6.97 4.10 -0.21
N PRO A 153 -6.79 5.41 -0.41
CA PRO A 153 -7.31 6.07 -1.58
C PRO A 153 -6.61 5.56 -2.85
N LYS A 154 -7.38 5.33 -3.91
CA LYS A 154 -6.81 4.99 -5.21
C LYS A 154 -6.33 6.25 -5.90
N ALA A 155 -5.31 6.15 -6.76
CA ALA A 155 -4.90 7.22 -7.65
C ALA A 155 -5.96 7.51 -8.74
N VAL A 156 -7.07 8.10 -8.32
CA VAL A 156 -8.20 8.51 -9.15
C VAL A 156 -8.48 9.99 -8.92
N ALA A 157 -8.93 10.67 -9.97
CA ALA A 157 -9.46 12.01 -9.81
C ALA A 157 -10.80 11.95 -9.09
N HIS A 158 -11.17 13.00 -8.34
CA HIS A 158 -12.47 13.07 -7.68
C HIS A 158 -13.60 12.76 -8.69
N PRO A 159 -14.46 11.76 -8.40
CA PRO A 159 -15.43 11.25 -9.35
C PRO A 159 -16.63 12.18 -9.43
N THR A 160 -16.85 12.77 -10.60
CA THR A 160 -18.10 13.47 -10.92
C THR A 160 -18.73 12.84 -12.15
N ASP A 161 -20.06 12.72 -12.18
CA ASP A 161 -20.75 12.05 -13.29
C ASP A 161 -20.42 12.72 -14.64
N ALA A 162 -20.31 14.05 -14.67
CA ALA A 162 -19.91 14.79 -15.86
C ALA A 162 -18.49 14.42 -16.34
N ARG A 163 -17.53 14.34 -15.41
CA ARG A 163 -16.14 13.97 -15.72
C ARG A 163 -16.05 12.51 -16.16
N LEU A 164 -16.79 11.61 -15.51
CA LEU A 164 -16.82 10.19 -15.85
C LEU A 164 -17.41 9.95 -17.24
N MET A 165 -18.55 10.57 -17.56
CA MET A 165 -19.14 10.47 -18.90
C MET A 165 -18.22 11.06 -19.98
N HIS A 166 -17.59 12.21 -19.73
CA HIS A 166 -16.62 12.77 -20.66
C HIS A 166 -15.41 11.84 -20.85
N ARG A 167 -14.86 11.27 -19.77
CA ARG A 167 -13.75 10.30 -19.86
C ARG A 167 -14.17 9.03 -20.59
N ALA A 168 -15.42 8.57 -20.46
CA ALA A 168 -15.94 7.42 -21.21
C ALA A 168 -15.97 7.72 -22.71
N ILE A 169 -16.46 8.90 -23.10
CA ILE A 169 -16.44 9.36 -24.50
C ILE A 169 -15.00 9.37 -25.04
N VAL A 170 -14.06 10.00 -24.32
CA VAL A 170 -12.64 10.08 -24.74
C VAL A 170 -12.03 8.68 -24.92
N LYS A 171 -12.24 7.77 -23.96
CA LYS A 171 -11.71 6.41 -24.04
C LYS A 171 -12.32 5.61 -25.17
N LEU A 172 -13.64 5.67 -25.38
CA LEU A 172 -14.33 4.97 -26.46
C LEU A 172 -13.89 5.46 -27.84
N VAL A 173 -13.78 6.78 -28.03
CA VAL A 173 -13.28 7.35 -29.29
C VAL A 173 -11.83 6.96 -29.53
N GLY A 174 -10.98 7.00 -28.50
CA GLY A 174 -9.58 6.55 -28.62
C GLY A 174 -9.48 5.06 -28.96
N LEU A 175 -10.34 4.22 -28.37
CA LEU A 175 -10.39 2.79 -28.67
C LEU A 175 -10.91 2.52 -30.09
N ALA A 176 -11.92 3.26 -30.54
CA ALA A 176 -12.43 3.21 -31.92
C ALA A 176 -11.33 3.53 -32.94
N LYS A 177 -10.57 4.62 -32.72
CA LYS A 177 -9.44 5.00 -33.57
C LYS A 177 -8.36 3.91 -33.65
N ARG A 178 -7.94 3.35 -32.52
CA ARG A 178 -6.92 2.28 -32.48
C ARG A 178 -7.34 1.02 -33.23
N ASN A 179 -8.64 0.73 -33.28
CA ASN A 179 -9.20 -0.44 -33.96
C ASN A 179 -9.80 -0.10 -35.33
N ARG A 180 -9.53 1.11 -35.86
CA ARG A 180 -10.02 1.56 -37.18
C ARG A 180 -11.54 1.47 -37.35
N VAL A 181 -12.31 1.58 -36.25
CA VAL A 181 -13.77 1.64 -36.30
C VAL A 181 -14.19 3.11 -36.56
N PRO A 182 -14.71 3.45 -37.75
CA PRO A 182 -15.10 4.82 -38.05
C PRO A 182 -16.29 5.20 -37.17
N LEU A 183 -16.29 6.37 -36.53
CA LEU A 183 -17.43 6.86 -35.76
C LEU A 183 -18.21 7.89 -36.58
N ARG A 184 -19.54 7.86 -36.51
CA ARG A 184 -20.38 8.87 -37.20
C ARG A 184 -20.03 10.28 -36.72
N GLN A 185 -19.87 10.44 -35.41
CA GLN A 185 -19.43 11.67 -34.76
C GLN A 185 -18.68 11.34 -33.46
N SER A 186 -17.58 12.04 -33.18
CA SER A 186 -16.74 11.78 -31.99
C SER A 186 -17.19 12.55 -30.74
N TYR A 187 -17.88 13.67 -30.90
CA TYR A 187 -18.35 14.57 -29.85
C TYR A 187 -17.27 15.08 -28.85
N LEU A 188 -15.98 14.87 -29.10
CA LEU A 188 -14.91 15.18 -28.12
C LEU A 188 -14.93 16.64 -27.65
N HIS A 189 -14.99 17.59 -28.58
CA HIS A 189 -14.98 19.02 -28.26
C HIS A 189 -16.24 19.44 -27.50
N LEU A 190 -17.41 18.98 -27.96
CA LEU A 190 -18.70 19.29 -27.33
C LEU A 190 -18.81 18.68 -25.93
N ALA A 191 -18.33 17.45 -25.76
CA ALA A 191 -18.32 16.77 -24.47
C ALA A 191 -17.37 17.44 -23.46
N LYS A 192 -16.18 17.87 -23.92
CA LYS A 192 -15.24 18.64 -23.07
C LYS A 192 -15.89 19.94 -22.57
N ARG A 193 -16.50 20.72 -23.47
CA ARG A 193 -17.20 21.97 -23.11
C ARG A 193 -18.34 21.69 -22.14
N ALA A 194 -19.20 20.71 -22.43
CA ALA A 194 -20.32 20.38 -21.55
C ALA A 194 -19.86 19.95 -20.15
N ALA A 195 -18.81 19.14 -20.03
CA ALA A 195 -18.28 18.72 -18.73
C ALA A 195 -17.73 19.88 -17.90
N ILE A 196 -17.05 20.85 -18.55
CA ILE A 196 -16.58 22.08 -17.89
C ILE A 196 -17.78 22.92 -17.42
N MET A 197 -18.80 23.09 -18.28
CA MET A 197 -19.97 23.90 -17.95
C MET A 197 -20.80 23.30 -16.82
N VAL A 198 -20.86 21.97 -16.67
CA VAL A 198 -21.50 21.35 -15.49
C VAL A 198 -20.82 21.85 -14.21
N GLY A 199 -19.49 21.84 -14.14
CA GLY A 199 -18.75 22.33 -12.96
C GLY A 199 -19.00 23.80 -12.69
N ARG A 200 -18.93 24.66 -13.73
CA ARG A 200 -19.17 26.11 -13.60
C ARG A 200 -20.59 26.42 -13.13
N TYR A 201 -21.59 25.77 -13.71
CA TYR A 201 -22.98 25.99 -13.30
C TYR A 201 -23.26 25.48 -11.89
N SER A 202 -22.68 24.35 -11.49
CA SER A 202 -22.80 23.88 -10.10
C SER A 202 -22.17 24.85 -9.11
N HIS A 203 -20.98 25.39 -9.41
CA HIS A 203 -20.33 26.40 -8.58
C HIS A 203 -21.14 27.71 -8.49
N ALA A 204 -21.83 28.09 -9.56
CA ALA A 204 -22.72 29.26 -9.58
C ALA A 204 -24.14 28.96 -9.07
N HIS A 205 -24.39 27.78 -8.48
CA HIS A 205 -25.71 27.35 -7.98
C HIS A 205 -26.80 27.28 -9.07
N GLN A 206 -26.42 27.25 -10.36
CA GLN A 206 -27.31 27.18 -11.51
C GLN A 206 -27.65 25.73 -11.87
N PHE A 207 -28.23 24.97 -10.93
CA PHE A 207 -28.44 23.52 -11.07
C PHE A 207 -29.29 23.10 -12.26
N LYS A 208 -30.28 23.91 -12.67
CA LYS A 208 -31.09 23.64 -13.88
C LYS A 208 -30.21 23.59 -15.14
N ARG A 209 -29.26 24.52 -15.28
CA ARG A 209 -28.32 24.56 -16.42
C ARG A 209 -27.30 23.43 -16.34
N ALA A 210 -26.80 23.13 -15.13
CA ALA A 210 -25.90 21.99 -14.90
C ALA A 210 -26.56 20.66 -15.32
N ARG A 211 -27.81 20.42 -14.91
CA ARG A 211 -28.59 19.23 -15.28
C ARG A 211 -28.79 19.11 -16.80
N ARG A 212 -29.02 20.22 -17.51
CA ARG A 212 -29.12 20.21 -18.99
C ARG A 212 -27.81 19.76 -19.65
N GLN A 213 -26.66 20.25 -19.18
CA GLN A 213 -25.35 19.85 -19.68
C GLN A 213 -25.03 18.38 -19.35
N LEU A 214 -25.43 17.92 -18.16
CA LEU A 214 -25.29 16.52 -17.77
C LEU A 214 -26.14 15.59 -18.66
N LYS A 215 -27.41 15.97 -18.93
CA LYS A 215 -28.29 15.26 -19.86
C LYS A 215 -27.67 15.21 -21.26
N PHE A 216 -27.10 16.32 -21.73
CA PHE A 216 -26.40 16.39 -23.01
C PHE A 216 -25.26 15.36 -23.09
N LEU A 217 -24.39 15.29 -22.08
CA LEU A 217 -23.32 14.30 -22.00
C LEU A 217 -23.86 12.87 -22.03
N ARG A 218 -24.88 12.58 -21.22
CA ARG A 218 -25.52 11.25 -21.13
C ARG A 218 -26.06 10.81 -22.50
N THR A 219 -26.73 11.71 -23.22
CA THR A 219 -27.24 11.44 -24.57
C THR A 219 -26.12 11.18 -25.56
N ARG A 220 -25.03 11.98 -25.54
CA ARG A 220 -23.91 11.81 -26.48
C ARG A 220 -23.14 10.52 -26.22
N LEU A 221 -22.87 10.18 -24.97
CA LEU A 221 -22.30 8.89 -24.59
C LEU A 221 -23.16 7.73 -25.10
N GLY A 222 -24.48 7.82 -24.94
CA GLY A 222 -25.41 6.80 -25.45
C GLY A 222 -25.49 6.70 -26.98
N ARG A 223 -25.21 7.78 -27.72
CA ARG A 223 -25.08 7.72 -29.19
C ARG A 223 -23.80 6.98 -29.59
N ILE A 224 -22.67 7.29 -28.97
CA ILE A 224 -21.39 6.63 -29.25
C ILE A 224 -21.46 5.13 -28.94
N ILE A 225 -22.00 4.76 -27.78
CA ILE A 225 -22.15 3.34 -27.40
C ILE A 225 -22.95 2.57 -28.47
N ARG A 226 -24.06 3.14 -28.96
CA ARG A 226 -24.88 2.51 -30.01
C ARG A 226 -24.18 2.45 -31.36
N ASP A 227 -23.49 3.52 -31.76
CA ASP A 227 -22.73 3.58 -33.01
C ASP A 227 -21.61 2.54 -33.04
N ILE A 228 -20.84 2.42 -31.95
CA ILE A 228 -19.80 1.40 -31.81
C ILE A 228 -20.41 0.00 -31.86
N ARG A 229 -21.45 -0.28 -31.04
CA ARG A 229 -22.08 -1.61 -31.00
C ARG A 229 -22.56 -2.06 -32.39
N ARG A 230 -23.20 -1.19 -33.17
CA ARG A 230 -23.66 -1.51 -34.52
C ARG A 230 -22.54 -1.81 -35.51
N LYS A 231 -21.34 -1.28 -35.29
CA LYS A 231 -20.20 -1.41 -36.22
C LYS A 231 -19.30 -2.59 -35.91
N ILE A 232 -19.35 -3.07 -34.67
CA ILE A 232 -18.61 -4.27 -34.24
C ILE A 232 -19.49 -5.51 -34.26
N ASP A 233 -20.80 -5.35 -34.49
CA ASP A 233 -21.78 -6.43 -34.52
C ASP A 233 -21.38 -7.51 -35.52
N GLY A 234 -21.22 -8.74 -35.04
CA GLY A 234 -20.78 -9.88 -35.87
C GLY A 234 -19.26 -10.06 -35.97
N ASP A 235 -18.46 -9.13 -35.43
CA ASP A 235 -17.01 -9.29 -35.27
C ASP A 235 -16.68 -9.66 -33.82
N THR A 236 -16.53 -10.97 -33.58
CA THR A 236 -16.27 -11.53 -32.23
C THR A 236 -15.00 -10.97 -31.59
N VAL A 237 -13.98 -10.61 -32.39
CA VAL A 237 -12.71 -10.06 -31.90
C VAL A 237 -12.90 -8.62 -31.42
N LEU A 238 -13.61 -7.80 -32.20
CA LEU A 238 -13.92 -6.43 -31.81
C LEU A 238 -14.91 -6.39 -30.64
N GLU A 239 -15.91 -7.26 -30.63
CA GLU A 239 -16.85 -7.37 -29.50
C GLU A 239 -16.13 -7.68 -28.20
N ALA A 240 -15.24 -8.68 -28.19
CA ALA A 240 -14.44 -9.02 -27.02
C ALA A 240 -13.54 -7.84 -26.58
N ARG A 241 -12.95 -7.13 -27.54
CA ARG A 241 -12.03 -6.01 -27.26
C ARG A 241 -12.73 -4.77 -26.72
N PHE A 242 -13.93 -4.45 -27.21
CA PHE A 242 -14.71 -3.29 -26.77
C PHE A 242 -15.60 -3.57 -25.56
N GLY A 243 -15.99 -4.83 -25.35
CA GLY A 243 -16.91 -5.28 -24.32
C GLY A 243 -16.65 -4.68 -22.93
N PRO A 244 -15.44 -4.80 -22.36
CA PRO A 244 -15.14 -4.28 -21.03
C PRO A 244 -15.37 -2.76 -20.89
N LEU A 245 -14.93 -1.97 -21.88
CA LEU A 245 -15.09 -0.51 -21.83
C LEU A 245 -16.54 -0.09 -22.14
N LEU A 246 -17.23 -0.79 -23.05
CA LEU A 246 -18.64 -0.55 -23.34
C LEU A 246 -19.52 -0.87 -22.14
N GLY A 247 -19.22 -1.94 -21.40
CA GLY A 247 -19.90 -2.30 -20.15
C GLY A 247 -19.77 -1.20 -19.11
N LEU A 248 -18.53 -0.75 -18.83
CA LEU A 248 -18.28 0.35 -17.90
C LEU A 248 -18.93 1.67 -18.35
N ALA A 249 -18.84 2.00 -19.64
CA ALA A 249 -19.45 3.22 -20.19
C ALA A 249 -20.98 3.19 -20.09
N GLN A 250 -21.59 2.01 -20.29
CA GLN A 250 -23.02 1.81 -20.13
C GLN A 250 -23.43 1.99 -18.66
N GLN A 251 -22.69 1.40 -17.72
CA GLN A 251 -22.94 1.57 -16.28
C GLN A 251 -22.79 3.03 -15.84
N VAL A 252 -21.76 3.74 -16.31
CA VAL A 252 -21.59 5.19 -16.07
C VAL A 252 -22.73 6.01 -16.66
N ARG A 253 -23.33 5.57 -17.77
CA ARG A 253 -24.47 6.27 -18.38
C ARG A 253 -25.75 6.08 -17.56
N SER A 254 -25.96 4.88 -17.02
CA SER A 254 -27.17 4.51 -16.27
C SER A 254 -27.09 4.81 -14.79
N GLN A 255 -25.90 5.06 -14.24
CA GLN A 255 -25.77 5.31 -12.80
C GLN A 255 -26.43 6.63 -12.39
N ASP A 256 -27.05 6.59 -11.21
CA ASP A 256 -27.68 7.75 -10.57
C ASP A 256 -27.01 8.11 -9.25
N GLN A 257 -27.41 9.25 -8.67
CA GLN A 257 -26.81 9.77 -7.44
C GLN A 257 -27.11 8.87 -6.23
N HIS A 258 -28.37 8.40 -6.09
CA HIS A 258 -28.85 7.65 -4.93
C HIS A 258 -28.99 6.14 -5.18
N GLN A 259 -28.27 5.61 -6.18
CA GLN A 259 -28.36 4.19 -6.47
C GLN A 259 -27.79 3.36 -5.32
N ARG A 260 -28.50 2.28 -4.95
CA ARG A 260 -27.95 1.22 -4.11
C ARG A 260 -27.20 0.23 -5.00
N GLY A 261 -26.04 -0.24 -4.55
CA GLY A 261 -25.23 -1.20 -5.28
C GLY A 261 -24.03 -0.58 -6.02
N PRO A 262 -23.35 -1.36 -6.88
CA PRO A 262 -22.04 -1.01 -7.42
C PRO A 262 -22.10 0.22 -8.36
N LYS A 263 -21.31 1.25 -8.03
CA LYS A 263 -21.14 2.48 -8.82
C LYS A 263 -19.73 2.57 -9.37
N VAL A 264 -19.58 3.09 -10.59
CA VAL A 264 -18.26 3.33 -11.17
C VAL A 264 -17.77 4.71 -10.76
N TYR A 265 -16.67 4.75 -10.01
CA TYR A 265 -16.00 5.98 -9.62
C TYR A 265 -14.79 6.29 -10.52
N ALA A 266 -14.21 5.31 -11.21
CA ALA A 266 -13.13 5.52 -12.17
C ALA A 266 -13.13 4.46 -13.28
N LEU A 267 -12.96 4.90 -14.53
CA LEU A 267 -12.94 3.99 -15.69
C LEU A 267 -11.64 3.20 -15.84
N HIS A 268 -10.54 3.60 -15.19
CA HIS A 268 -9.28 2.84 -15.21
C HIS A 268 -9.09 1.97 -13.96
N ALA A 269 -9.93 2.18 -12.94
CA ALA A 269 -9.92 1.45 -11.68
C ALA A 269 -11.39 1.22 -11.24
N PRO A 270 -12.13 0.34 -11.94
CA PRO A 270 -13.55 0.09 -11.64
C PRO A 270 -13.77 -0.58 -10.27
N GLU A 271 -12.71 -1.13 -9.66
CA GLU A 271 -12.73 -1.71 -8.32
C GLU A 271 -12.82 -0.68 -7.18
N VAL A 272 -12.67 0.61 -7.47
CA VAL A 272 -12.72 1.68 -6.47
C VAL A 272 -14.09 1.80 -5.85
N GLU A 273 -14.13 1.94 -4.52
CA GLU A 273 -15.33 2.09 -3.72
C GLU A 273 -15.41 3.50 -3.13
N CYS A 274 -16.62 3.94 -2.79
CA CYS A 274 -16.85 5.17 -2.05
C CYS A 274 -17.13 4.79 -0.60
N ILE A 275 -16.28 5.25 0.30
CA ILE A 275 -16.34 4.92 1.71
C ILE A 275 -16.64 6.20 2.48
N GLY A 276 -17.79 6.23 3.14
CA GLY A 276 -18.17 7.33 4.02
C GLY A 276 -17.30 7.30 5.28
N LYS A 277 -16.50 8.35 5.50
CA LYS A 277 -15.87 8.59 6.79
C LYS A 277 -16.61 9.74 7.45
N GLY A 278 -16.91 9.65 8.75
CA GLY A 278 -17.60 10.70 9.52
C GLY A 278 -16.80 12.00 9.72
N LYS A 279 -15.94 12.36 8.76
CA LYS A 279 -15.11 13.56 8.75
C LYS A 279 -15.89 14.72 8.15
N ALA A 280 -15.93 15.85 8.85
CA ALA A 280 -16.72 17.03 8.45
C ALA A 280 -16.31 17.64 7.10
N ARG A 281 -15.00 17.68 6.77
CA ARG A 281 -14.48 18.33 5.55
C ARG A 281 -14.47 17.42 4.30
N ALA A 282 -14.30 16.11 4.51
CA ALA A 282 -14.18 15.12 3.44
C ALA A 282 -15.01 13.88 3.81
N PRO A 283 -16.34 13.93 3.60
CA PRO A 283 -17.25 12.88 4.07
C PRO A 283 -17.05 11.56 3.32
N TYR A 284 -16.44 11.59 2.13
CA TYR A 284 -16.22 10.41 1.29
C TYR A 284 -14.76 10.31 0.85
N GLU A 285 -14.17 9.13 1.04
CA GLU A 285 -12.87 8.75 0.49
C GLU A 285 -13.08 7.68 -0.60
N PHE A 286 -12.31 7.76 -1.70
CA PHE A 286 -12.45 6.86 -2.86
C PHE A 286 -11.26 5.91 -2.97
N GLY A 287 -11.49 4.63 -2.72
CA GLY A 287 -10.41 3.63 -2.68
C GLY A 287 -10.92 2.26 -2.23
N CYS A 288 -10.10 1.55 -1.46
CA CYS A 288 -10.51 0.32 -0.78
C CYS A 288 -10.40 0.50 0.74
N LYS A 289 -11.20 -0.26 1.49
CA LYS A 289 -11.04 -0.32 2.94
C LYS A 289 -9.77 -1.10 3.26
N VAL A 290 -9.04 -0.71 4.31
CA VAL A 290 -7.85 -1.42 4.80
C VAL A 290 -7.99 -1.55 6.31
N SER A 291 -7.89 -2.77 6.82
CA SER A 291 -7.79 -3.00 8.25
C SER A 291 -6.31 -2.94 8.65
N ILE A 292 -6.02 -2.20 9.72
CA ILE A 292 -4.69 -2.09 10.32
C ILE A 292 -4.78 -2.53 11.77
N ALA A 293 -3.89 -3.44 12.15
CA ALA A 293 -3.71 -3.89 13.53
C ALA A 293 -2.41 -3.33 14.11
N THR A 294 -2.46 -2.80 15.33
CA THR A 294 -1.30 -2.25 16.08
C THR A 294 -1.35 -2.70 17.53
N PRO A 295 -0.25 -2.68 18.29
CA PRO A 295 -0.29 -2.88 19.73
C PRO A 295 -1.12 -1.81 20.44
N VAL A 296 -1.80 -2.17 21.53
CA VAL A 296 -2.44 -1.18 22.44
C VAL A 296 -1.44 -0.64 23.46
N THR A 297 -0.39 -1.41 23.70
CA THR A 297 0.70 -1.12 24.62
C THR A 297 1.60 -0.02 24.05
N SER A 298 2.76 0.21 24.66
CA SER A 298 3.76 1.16 24.13
C SER A 298 5.08 0.41 24.00
N PRO A 299 5.29 -0.31 22.88
CA PRO A 299 6.56 -0.99 22.63
C PRO A 299 7.71 0.02 22.63
N LYS A 300 8.92 -0.43 23.00
CA LYS A 300 10.10 0.44 23.10
C LYS A 300 10.49 1.04 21.75
N GLY A 301 10.42 0.24 20.69
CA GLY A 301 10.72 0.69 19.31
C GLY A 301 9.57 1.38 18.60
N GLY A 302 8.50 1.75 19.31
CA GLY A 302 7.35 2.46 18.75
C GLY A 302 6.17 1.56 18.36
N GLN A 303 5.15 2.18 17.78
CA GLN A 303 3.89 1.51 17.43
C GLN A 303 4.00 0.82 16.07
N PHE A 304 4.39 -0.46 16.07
CA PHE A 304 4.49 -1.28 14.86
C PHE A 304 3.11 -1.65 14.29
N VAL A 305 3.03 -1.80 12.97
CA VAL A 305 1.87 -2.42 12.32
C VAL A 305 2.05 -3.94 12.41
N LEU A 306 1.13 -4.61 13.11
CA LEU A 306 1.17 -6.06 13.29
C LEU A 306 0.57 -6.81 12.09
N HIS A 307 -0.45 -6.22 11.48
CA HIS A 307 -1.13 -6.78 10.33
C HIS A 307 -1.82 -5.68 9.54
N ALA A 308 -1.86 -5.80 8.22
CA ALA A 308 -2.59 -4.92 7.33
C ALA A 308 -3.23 -5.71 6.21
N LYS A 309 -4.52 -5.45 5.93
CA LYS A 309 -5.27 -6.19 4.91
C LYS A 309 -6.24 -5.29 4.16
N ALA A 310 -6.17 -5.33 2.82
CA ALA A 310 -7.13 -4.63 1.99
C ALA A 310 -8.43 -5.43 1.87
N LEU A 311 -9.54 -4.74 2.09
CA LEU A 311 -10.89 -5.28 2.17
C LEU A 311 -11.74 -4.63 1.07
N HIS A 312 -12.18 -5.46 0.13
CA HIS A 312 -13.04 -5.04 -0.97
C HIS A 312 -14.49 -5.48 -0.75
N GLY A 313 -15.42 -4.85 -1.45
CA GLY A 313 -16.87 -5.02 -1.32
C GLY A 313 -17.51 -4.08 -0.30
N ASN A 314 -16.78 -3.06 0.18
CA ASN A 314 -17.17 -2.18 1.29
C ASN A 314 -17.83 -2.95 2.47
N PRO A 315 -17.16 -3.96 3.03
CA PRO A 315 -17.75 -4.78 4.09
C PRO A 315 -17.98 -3.97 5.36
N PHE A 316 -18.99 -4.36 6.13
CA PHE A 316 -19.19 -3.81 7.48
C PHE A 316 -18.01 -4.19 8.39
N ASP A 317 -17.49 -3.23 9.14
CA ASP A 317 -16.26 -3.38 9.93
C ASP A 317 -16.35 -4.58 10.90
N GLY A 318 -17.49 -4.73 11.58
CA GLY A 318 -17.72 -5.87 12.49
C GLY A 318 -17.60 -7.25 11.83
N HIS A 319 -17.89 -7.39 10.53
CA HIS A 319 -17.76 -8.66 9.81
C HIS A 319 -16.31 -8.99 9.42
N THR A 320 -15.42 -7.99 9.47
CA THR A 320 -14.03 -8.13 9.05
C THR A 320 -13.12 -8.56 10.20
N LEU A 321 -13.58 -8.41 11.45
CA LEU A 321 -12.75 -8.62 12.64
C LEU A 321 -12.26 -10.07 12.76
N GLY A 322 -13.14 -11.06 12.58
CA GLY A 322 -12.76 -12.47 12.69
C GLY A 322 -11.63 -12.87 11.74
N PRO A 323 -11.79 -12.69 10.42
CA PRO A 323 -10.73 -12.97 9.46
C PRO A 323 -9.42 -12.21 9.74
N VAL A 324 -9.50 -10.93 10.10
CA VAL A 324 -8.30 -10.11 10.38
C VAL A 324 -7.52 -10.63 11.58
N ILE A 325 -8.21 -11.05 12.65
CA ILE A 325 -7.55 -11.61 13.84
C ILE A 325 -6.95 -12.97 13.54
N ALA A 326 -7.66 -13.84 12.80
CA ALA A 326 -7.12 -15.14 12.40
C ALA A 326 -5.84 -15.00 11.56
N ASP A 327 -5.82 -14.06 10.61
CA ASP A 327 -4.63 -13.77 9.81
C ASP A 327 -3.49 -13.20 10.65
N LEU A 328 -3.80 -12.30 11.59
CA LEU A 328 -2.84 -11.74 12.54
C LEU A 328 -2.19 -12.82 13.41
N GLU A 329 -2.99 -13.69 14.02
CA GLU A 329 -2.49 -14.78 14.87
C GLU A 329 -1.66 -15.78 14.07
N LYS A 330 -2.04 -16.06 12.82
CA LYS A 330 -1.25 -16.88 11.89
C LYS A 330 0.09 -16.23 11.53
N LEU A 331 0.12 -14.91 11.36
CA LEU A 331 1.32 -14.15 11.00
C LEU A 331 2.30 -14.05 12.17
N THR A 332 1.79 -13.73 13.37
CA THR A 332 2.64 -13.50 14.56
C THR A 332 2.93 -14.78 15.34
N GLY A 333 2.11 -15.83 15.18
CA GLY A 333 2.13 -17.02 16.03
C GLY A 333 1.63 -16.77 17.45
N VAL A 334 1.04 -15.61 17.74
CA VAL A 334 0.60 -15.20 19.09
C VAL A 334 -0.89 -14.95 19.10
N GLU A 335 -1.59 -15.58 20.05
CA GLU A 335 -3.03 -15.41 20.27
C GLU A 335 -3.37 -14.00 20.78
N ALA A 336 -4.35 -13.35 20.14
CA ALA A 336 -4.86 -12.05 20.53
C ALA A 336 -5.82 -12.19 21.72
N ARG A 337 -5.31 -11.94 22.93
CA ARG A 337 -6.07 -12.04 24.18
C ARG A 337 -6.98 -10.84 24.42
N ARG A 338 -6.57 -9.65 23.99
CA ARG A 338 -7.36 -8.41 24.13
C ARG A 338 -7.37 -7.65 22.81
N ILE A 339 -8.56 -7.43 22.29
CA ILE A 339 -8.80 -6.77 21.01
C ILE A 339 -9.59 -5.50 21.27
N HIS A 340 -9.04 -4.35 20.91
CA HIS A 340 -9.67 -3.04 21.10
C HIS A 340 -10.09 -2.48 19.74
N VAL A 341 -11.34 -2.06 19.63
CA VAL A 341 -11.94 -1.60 18.36
C VAL A 341 -12.80 -0.36 18.57
N ASP A 342 -13.05 0.38 17.49
CA ASP A 342 -13.96 1.52 17.53
C ASP A 342 -15.44 1.10 17.44
N LYS A 343 -16.36 2.06 17.63
CA LYS A 343 -17.82 1.82 17.63
C LYS A 343 -18.34 1.21 16.32
N GLY A 344 -17.62 1.41 15.21
CA GLY A 344 -17.95 0.81 13.91
C GLY A 344 -18.00 -0.73 13.94
N TYR A 345 -17.34 -1.37 14.92
CA TYR A 345 -17.32 -2.82 15.09
C TYR A 345 -18.46 -3.38 15.96
N ARG A 346 -19.45 -2.57 16.33
CA ARG A 346 -20.62 -3.05 17.07
C ARG A 346 -21.36 -4.14 16.29
N GLY A 347 -21.64 -5.27 16.94
CA GLY A 347 -22.26 -6.43 16.27
C GLY A 347 -21.27 -7.29 15.47
N HIS A 348 -19.99 -7.29 15.86
CA HIS A 348 -18.95 -8.10 15.20
C HIS A 348 -19.24 -9.60 15.19
N ASN A 349 -18.64 -10.31 14.22
CA ASN A 349 -18.76 -11.75 14.06
C ASN A 349 -17.69 -12.57 14.81
N TYR A 350 -16.77 -11.94 15.55
CA TYR A 350 -15.72 -12.66 16.27
C TYR A 350 -16.28 -13.64 17.32
N PRO A 351 -15.86 -14.93 17.31
CA PRO A 351 -16.39 -15.96 18.21
C PRO A 351 -16.20 -15.64 19.70
N HIS A 352 -15.01 -15.17 20.10
CA HIS A 352 -14.69 -14.88 21.50
C HIS A 352 -15.06 -13.44 21.88
N ARG A 353 -16.36 -13.17 22.00
CA ARG A 353 -16.89 -11.81 22.27
C ARG A 353 -16.29 -11.14 23.50
N PHE A 354 -15.93 -11.90 24.53
CA PHE A 354 -15.34 -11.36 25.78
C PHE A 354 -13.90 -10.84 25.64
N ARG A 355 -13.25 -11.11 24.50
CA ARG A 355 -11.92 -10.57 24.21
C ARG A 355 -11.97 -9.23 23.48
N VAL A 356 -13.14 -8.82 22.98
CA VAL A 356 -13.31 -7.61 22.18
C VAL A 356 -13.88 -6.47 23.04
N TRP A 357 -13.16 -5.36 23.07
CA TRP A 357 -13.51 -4.17 23.82
C TRP A 357 -13.81 -3.03 22.85
N ILE A 358 -15.06 -2.58 22.84
CA ILE A 358 -15.54 -1.52 21.94
C ILE A 358 -15.43 -0.16 22.65
N SER A 359 -14.94 0.84 21.93
CA SER A 359 -14.80 2.21 22.46
C SER A 359 -16.09 2.74 23.11
N GLY A 360 -15.94 3.34 24.30
CA GLY A 360 -17.07 3.87 25.10
C GLY A 360 -17.86 2.82 25.89
N GLN A 361 -17.46 1.55 25.89
CA GLN A 361 -18.02 0.55 26.80
C GLN A 361 -17.70 0.91 28.27
N VAL A 362 -18.71 0.89 29.13
CA VAL A 362 -18.59 1.23 30.55
C VAL A 362 -18.76 0.00 31.45
N ARG A 363 -19.61 -0.95 31.04
CA ARG A 363 -19.91 -2.17 31.81
C ARG A 363 -18.78 -3.20 31.69
N ARG A 364 -18.44 -3.84 32.82
CA ARG A 364 -17.43 -4.91 32.94
C ARG A 364 -16.02 -4.47 32.50
N VAL A 365 -15.69 -3.18 32.64
CA VAL A 365 -14.40 -2.61 32.26
C VAL A 365 -13.56 -2.32 33.50
N THR A 366 -12.41 -2.98 33.65
CA THR A 366 -11.43 -2.69 34.70
C THR A 366 -10.66 -1.41 34.39
N ALA A 367 -9.98 -0.83 35.39
CA ALA A 367 -9.14 0.36 35.20
C ALA A 367 -8.02 0.16 34.16
N SER A 368 -7.47 -1.07 34.04
CA SER A 368 -6.49 -1.42 33.01
C SER A 368 -7.11 -1.37 31.62
N ILE A 369 -8.28 -1.97 31.43
CA ILE A 369 -8.96 -2.01 30.13
C ILE A 369 -9.40 -0.59 29.72
N ARG A 370 -9.86 0.23 30.66
CA ARG A 370 -10.21 1.63 30.39
C ARG A 370 -9.01 2.43 29.87
N ARG A 371 -7.81 2.21 30.44
CA ARG A 371 -6.56 2.83 29.96
C ARG A 371 -6.19 2.35 28.55
N GLU A 372 -6.30 1.05 28.31
CA GLU A 372 -6.09 0.44 26.98
C GLU A 372 -7.06 0.99 25.92
N MET A 373 -8.35 1.09 26.24
CA MET A 373 -9.37 1.67 25.36
C MET A 373 -9.09 3.14 25.02
N LYS A 374 -8.52 3.92 25.95
CA LYS A 374 -8.06 5.30 25.68
C LYS A 374 -6.84 5.30 24.78
N ARG A 375 -5.88 4.39 25.01
CA ARG A 375 -4.68 4.23 24.18
C ARG A 375 -4.95 3.71 22.77
N ARG A 376 -6.09 3.08 22.52
CA ARG A 376 -6.55 2.70 21.17
C ARG A 376 -6.36 3.81 20.14
N ALA A 377 -6.55 5.07 20.52
CA ALA A 377 -6.35 6.22 19.64
C ALA A 377 -4.92 6.35 19.07
N ALA A 378 -3.92 5.64 19.62
CA ALA A 378 -2.56 5.56 19.07
C ALA A 378 -2.51 4.93 17.67
N VAL A 379 -3.53 4.18 17.25
CA VAL A 379 -3.60 3.68 15.87
C VAL A 379 -3.79 4.80 14.84
N GLU A 380 -4.41 5.93 15.23
CA GLU A 380 -4.69 7.06 14.34
C GLU A 380 -3.41 7.72 13.79
N PRO A 381 -2.41 8.09 14.62
CA PRO A 381 -1.14 8.60 14.11
C PRO A 381 -0.38 7.55 13.29
N VAL A 382 -0.44 6.25 13.65
CA VAL A 382 0.18 5.18 12.83
C VAL A 382 -0.42 5.16 11.43
N ILE A 383 -1.75 5.16 11.33
CA ILE A 383 -2.46 5.26 10.04
C ILE A 383 -2.07 6.54 9.30
N GLY A 384 -1.91 7.66 10.02
CA GLY A 384 -1.43 8.93 9.49
C GLY A 384 -0.07 8.81 8.82
N HIS A 385 0.94 8.28 9.52
CA HIS A 385 2.29 8.08 8.98
C HIS A 385 2.31 7.08 7.83
N VAL A 386 1.63 5.93 7.95
CA VAL A 386 1.54 4.94 6.87
C VAL A 386 0.95 5.55 5.59
N LYS A 387 -0.03 6.46 5.73
CA LYS A 387 -0.59 7.22 4.61
C LYS A 387 0.39 8.21 4.02
N ALA A 388 0.89 9.14 4.82
CA ALA A 388 1.66 10.29 4.35
C ALA A 388 3.09 9.91 3.91
N GLU A 389 3.74 8.98 4.63
CA GLU A 389 5.17 8.71 4.52
C GLU A 389 5.48 7.35 3.87
N HIS A 390 4.50 6.45 3.71
CA HIS A 390 4.75 5.08 3.25
C HIS A 390 3.85 4.61 2.09
N ARG A 391 3.39 5.55 1.26
CA ARG A 391 2.65 5.30 0.00
C ARG A 391 1.21 4.80 0.14
N MET A 392 0.58 4.84 1.32
CA MET A 392 -0.84 4.43 1.46
C MET A 392 -1.85 5.54 1.10
N GLU A 393 -1.49 6.83 1.16
CA GLU A 393 -2.42 7.93 0.85
C GLU A 393 -2.88 7.94 -0.62
N ARG A 394 -2.10 7.36 -1.53
CA ARG A 394 -2.46 7.28 -2.95
C ARG A 394 -1.88 6.04 -3.61
N ASN A 395 -2.73 5.03 -3.79
CA ASN A 395 -2.34 3.79 -4.44
C ASN A 395 -2.33 3.92 -5.98
N TYR A 396 -1.15 3.72 -6.59
CA TYR A 396 -0.96 3.73 -8.04
C TYR A 396 -1.02 2.33 -8.67
N LEU A 397 -1.03 1.27 -7.86
CA LEU A 397 -1.05 -0.11 -8.35
C LEU A 397 -2.43 -0.47 -8.91
N LYS A 398 -2.44 -1.28 -9.97
CA LYS A 398 -3.65 -1.62 -10.75
C LYS A 398 -4.47 -2.72 -10.09
N GLY A 399 -5.79 -2.57 -10.09
CA GLY A 399 -6.72 -3.63 -9.69
C GLY A 399 -6.74 -3.89 -8.17
N ARG A 400 -7.57 -4.87 -7.79
CA ARG A 400 -7.71 -5.32 -6.39
C ARG A 400 -6.43 -5.93 -5.83
N VAL A 401 -5.68 -6.64 -6.68
CA VAL A 401 -4.37 -7.19 -6.34
C VAL A 401 -3.39 -6.07 -5.99
N GLY A 402 -3.36 -5.00 -6.78
CA GLY A 402 -2.55 -3.83 -6.48
C GLY A 402 -2.95 -3.11 -5.18
N ASP A 403 -4.23 -3.12 -4.82
CA ASP A 403 -4.69 -2.57 -3.54
C ASP A 403 -4.17 -3.36 -2.33
N ARG A 404 -4.24 -4.69 -2.41
CA ARG A 404 -3.72 -5.60 -1.39
C ARG A 404 -2.22 -5.46 -1.20
N ILE A 405 -1.48 -5.50 -2.30
CA ILE A 405 -0.03 -5.33 -2.32
C ILE A 405 0.39 -4.00 -1.68
N ASN A 406 -0.26 -2.89 -2.06
CA ASN A 406 0.14 -1.58 -1.54
C ASN A 406 -0.11 -1.45 -0.04
N ALA A 407 -1.19 -2.04 0.48
CA ALA A 407 -1.48 -2.02 1.91
C ALA A 407 -0.38 -2.72 2.73
N VAL A 408 0.01 -3.92 2.30
CA VAL A 408 1.06 -4.71 2.96
C VAL A 408 2.42 -4.03 2.85
N LEU A 409 2.80 -3.58 1.65
CA LEU A 409 4.11 -2.94 1.44
C LEU A 409 4.24 -1.61 2.18
N ALA A 410 3.17 -0.81 2.25
CA ALA A 410 3.16 0.42 3.03
C ALA A 410 3.38 0.14 4.53
N SER A 411 2.72 -0.89 5.06
CA SER A 411 2.90 -1.31 6.45
C SER A 411 4.31 -1.87 6.71
N ALA A 412 4.86 -2.66 5.79
CA ALA A 412 6.25 -3.13 5.89
C ALA A 412 7.24 -1.96 5.88
N GLY A 413 7.11 -1.01 4.95
CA GLY A 413 7.98 0.17 4.87
C GLY A 413 7.94 1.03 6.15
N TYR A 414 6.76 1.20 6.74
CA TYR A 414 6.61 1.87 8.04
C TYR A 414 7.33 1.13 9.16
N ASN A 415 7.17 -0.19 9.26
CA ASN A 415 7.83 -1.00 10.28
C ASN A 415 9.36 -0.97 10.14
N PHE A 416 9.89 -1.10 8.92
CA PHE A 416 11.34 -0.99 8.68
C PHE A 416 11.87 0.42 8.98
N GLY A 417 11.08 1.46 8.74
CA GLY A 417 11.42 2.83 9.16
C GLY A 417 11.48 2.99 10.69
N LEU A 418 10.59 2.32 11.44
CA LEU A 418 10.68 2.26 12.90
C LEU A 418 11.90 1.49 13.38
N LEU A 419 12.19 0.32 12.78
CA LEU A 419 13.39 -0.47 13.10
C LEU A 419 14.67 0.34 12.89
N LEU A 420 14.76 1.08 11.78
CA LEU A 420 15.92 1.90 11.49
C LEU A 420 16.15 2.97 12.56
N ARG A 421 15.06 3.62 13.03
CA ARG A 421 15.11 4.59 14.13
C ARG A 421 15.50 3.93 15.46
N TRP A 422 14.92 2.77 15.78
CA TRP A 422 15.24 2.00 16.97
C TRP A 422 16.71 1.59 17.01
N LEU A 423 17.26 1.09 15.90
CA LEU A 423 18.68 0.72 15.80
C LEU A 423 19.60 1.93 15.98
N ALA A 424 19.22 3.09 15.44
CA ALA A 424 19.98 4.33 15.63
C ALA A 424 19.94 4.81 17.09
N GLU A 425 18.81 4.68 17.79
CA GLU A 425 18.69 4.99 19.21
C GLU A 425 19.49 4.03 20.07
N LEU A 426 19.39 2.72 19.82
CA LEU A 426 20.18 1.70 20.51
C LEU A 426 21.68 1.96 20.36
N LEU A 427 22.14 2.33 19.17
CA LEU A 427 23.54 2.67 18.93
C LEU A 427 23.98 3.89 19.74
N ARG A 428 23.14 4.94 19.82
CA ARG A 428 23.43 6.13 20.65
C ARG A 428 23.51 5.78 22.13
N ASP A 429 22.62 4.92 22.62
CA ASP A 429 22.62 4.50 24.02
C ASP A 429 23.87 3.67 24.35
N ILE A 430 24.29 2.78 23.44
CA ILE A 430 25.55 2.04 23.55
C ILE A 430 26.74 3.01 23.60
N ILE A 431 26.81 3.98 22.68
CA ILE A 431 27.91 4.98 22.66
C ILE A 431 27.93 5.79 23.96
N ARG A 432 26.77 6.23 24.47
CA ARG A 432 26.69 6.96 25.75
C ARG A 432 27.18 6.11 26.91
N ALA A 433 26.73 4.86 27.00
CA ALA A 433 27.19 3.94 28.04
C ALA A 433 28.71 3.73 27.99
N PHE A 434 29.30 3.62 26.79
CA PHE A 434 30.75 3.53 26.66
C PHE A 434 31.47 4.81 27.12
N ILE A 435 30.98 6.00 26.74
CA ILE A 435 31.58 7.28 27.18
C ILE A 435 31.50 7.44 28.70
N GLU A 436 30.41 7.02 29.33
CA GLU A 436 30.24 7.08 30.80
C GLU A 436 31.15 6.09 31.55
N ILE A 437 31.53 4.98 30.90
CA ILE A 437 32.40 3.95 31.49
C ILE A 437 33.89 4.29 31.35
N VAL A 438 34.30 5.08 30.34
CA VAL A 438 35.71 5.52 30.20
C VAL A 438 35.93 6.70 31.14
N PRO A 439 36.69 6.54 32.25
CA PRO A 439 37.01 7.67 33.12
C PRO A 439 37.86 8.67 32.34
N ALA A 440 37.71 9.96 32.64
CA ALA A 440 38.64 11.00 32.22
C ALA A 440 40.02 10.82 32.92
N SER A 441 40.73 9.73 32.64
CA SER A 441 42.05 9.44 33.18
C SER A 441 43.09 9.53 32.06
N SER A 442 43.37 10.76 31.62
CA SER A 442 44.59 11.11 30.84
C SER A 442 44.69 12.61 30.54
N ALA A 443 44.41 13.48 31.52
CA ALA A 443 44.69 14.93 31.40
C ALA A 443 45.50 15.51 32.58
N GLN A 444 46.14 14.66 33.40
CA GLN A 444 47.02 15.10 34.48
C GLN A 444 48.25 14.18 34.54
N ALA A 445 49.17 14.31 33.59
CA ALA A 445 50.57 13.88 33.73
C ALA A 445 51.40 14.29 32.51
N MET A 446 51.60 15.60 32.31
CA MET A 446 52.81 16.15 31.69
C MET A 446 52.99 17.57 32.24
N PHE A 447 53.64 17.64 33.39
CA PHE A 447 54.47 18.78 33.79
C PHE A 447 55.92 18.36 33.61
#